data_AF-A0A7C7IX81-F1
#
_entry.id   AF-A0A7C7IX81-F1
#
_cell.length_a   1.000
_cell.length_b   1.000
_cell.length_c   1.000
_cell.angle_alpha   90.00
_cell.angle_beta   90.00
_cell.angle_gamma   90.00
#
_symmetry.space_group_name_H-M   'P 1'
#
loop_
_entity.id
_entity.type
_entity.pdbx_description
1 polymer ?
#
loop_
_entity_poly.entity_id
_entity_poly.type
_entity_poly.pdbx_seq_one_letter_code
_entity_poly.pdbx_strand_id
1 'polypeptide(L)'
;MKSNTIYKILIIALVLTSHMASSQIGIGTTTPEGALDLESTNEGFVFPRAALTSVLVAAPVVNPNGGNLAIGTTIYNTALTANGANDVSPGIYSWDGTKWITQHLREDYRRYAQTGGCQRTTIRETTGNPNPNDVDVVTGLSSQVFTPKYSGRYRIEVGTNFSAGAIEDFTSQDEISLATSEGSFFFAMNGTGVNIDPTSTTFDYQQGWIYTHSYSVHNSIESPALEDNTVPHFATVVYYKYLLAGHNYTFTLSNNINTGNDYFVNNGDSGTGQGHIGHDQPCSVEFTYLGL
;
A
#
# COMPACT_ATOMS: atom_id res chain seq x y z
N MET A 1 -24.52 -71.34 47.42
CA MET A 1 -24.80 -70.70 46.10
C MET A 1 -24.96 -69.18 46.11
N LYS A 2 -25.12 -68.48 47.27
CA LYS A 2 -25.33 -67.01 47.30
C LYS A 2 -24.06 -66.13 47.11
N SER A 3 -22.87 -66.64 47.41
CA SER A 3 -21.59 -65.89 47.32
C SER A 3 -21.16 -65.55 45.88
N ASN A 4 -21.32 -66.49 44.94
CA ASN A 4 -20.90 -66.30 43.54
C ASN A 4 -21.74 -65.27 42.77
N THR A 5 -22.98 -65.01 43.20
CA THR A 5 -23.84 -64.01 42.57
C THR A 5 -23.40 -62.58 42.95
N ILE A 6 -22.97 -62.38 44.20
CA ILE A 6 -22.49 -61.08 44.70
C ILE A 6 -21.18 -60.68 43.99
N TYR A 7 -20.24 -61.61 43.83
CA TYR A 7 -18.99 -61.36 43.09
C TYR A 7 -19.25 -61.00 41.62
N LYS A 8 -20.19 -61.66 40.96
CA LYS A 8 -20.57 -61.35 39.57
C LYS A 8 -21.22 -59.97 39.45
N ILE A 9 -22.08 -59.59 40.40
CA ILE A 9 -22.71 -58.26 40.46
C ILE A 9 -21.65 -57.18 40.69
N LEU A 10 -20.68 -57.41 41.59
CA LEU A 10 -19.56 -56.49 41.84
C LEU A 10 -18.67 -56.28 40.60
N ILE A 11 -18.36 -57.35 39.87
CA ILE A 11 -17.57 -57.27 38.62
C ILE A 11 -18.35 -56.50 37.54
N ILE A 12 -19.65 -56.76 37.40
CA ILE A 12 -20.50 -56.05 36.44
C ILE A 12 -20.62 -54.56 36.82
N ALA A 13 -20.76 -54.24 38.10
CA ALA A 13 -20.79 -52.86 38.59
C ALA A 13 -19.46 -52.12 38.33
N LEU A 14 -18.32 -52.79 38.55
CA LEU A 14 -16.99 -52.23 38.30
C LEU A 14 -16.74 -51.94 36.81
N VAL A 15 -17.22 -52.82 35.92
CA VAL A 15 -17.15 -52.63 34.47
C VAL A 15 -18.07 -51.50 34.01
N LEU A 16 -19.29 -51.40 34.56
CA LEU A 16 -20.26 -50.35 34.21
C LEU A 16 -19.84 -48.94 34.68
N THR A 17 -19.05 -48.81 35.75
CA THR A 17 -18.54 -47.52 36.23
C THR A 17 -17.34 -46.99 35.45
N SER A 18 -16.74 -47.79 34.55
CA SER A 18 -15.51 -47.43 33.83
C SER A 18 -15.72 -46.55 32.60
N HIS A 19 -16.95 -46.11 32.30
CA HIS A 19 -17.28 -45.47 31.02
C HIS A 19 -17.63 -43.98 31.09
N MET A 20 -17.42 -43.32 32.23
CA MET A 20 -17.68 -41.88 32.39
C MET A 20 -16.40 -41.13 32.75
N ALA A 21 -15.33 -41.32 31.97
CA ALA A 21 -14.17 -40.44 32.03
C ALA A 21 -14.34 -39.36 30.96
N SER A 22 -14.69 -38.14 31.37
CA SER A 22 -14.56 -36.97 30.51
C SER A 22 -13.06 -36.79 30.21
N SER A 23 -12.66 -36.98 28.94
CA SER A 23 -11.26 -36.81 28.53
C SER A 23 -11.04 -35.41 27.96
N GLN A 24 -11.14 -34.39 28.79
CA GLN A 24 -10.47 -33.13 28.48
C GLN A 24 -8.95 -33.35 28.49
N ILE A 25 -8.27 -32.84 27.47
CA ILE A 25 -6.83 -32.95 27.33
C ILE A 25 -6.24 -31.63 27.85
N GLY A 26 -5.80 -31.62 29.10
CA GLY A 26 -4.96 -30.55 29.63
C GLY A 26 -3.48 -30.89 29.40
N ILE A 27 -2.74 -30.01 28.74
CA ILE A 27 -1.29 -30.09 28.60
C ILE A 27 -0.70 -28.93 29.39
N GLY A 28 0.08 -29.25 30.43
CA GLY A 28 0.62 -28.24 31.36
C GLY A 28 -0.37 -27.75 32.41
N THR A 29 -1.63 -28.18 32.37
CA THR A 29 -2.68 -27.82 33.34
C THR A 29 -3.49 -29.02 33.82
N THR A 30 -3.93 -29.00 35.08
CA THR A 30 -4.84 -30.01 35.65
C THR A 30 -6.30 -29.55 35.66
N THR A 31 -6.56 -28.29 35.36
CA THR A 31 -7.89 -27.66 35.35
C THR A 31 -8.18 -27.03 33.99
N PRO A 32 -8.22 -27.84 32.91
CA PRO A 32 -8.38 -27.31 31.56
C PRO A 32 -9.74 -26.60 31.38
N GLU A 33 -9.73 -25.46 30.70
CA GLU A 33 -10.91 -24.63 30.42
C GLU A 33 -11.65 -25.03 29.13
N GLY A 34 -11.17 -26.07 28.44
CA GLY A 34 -11.76 -26.59 27.21
C GLY A 34 -11.49 -28.09 27.01
N ALA A 35 -11.99 -28.64 25.89
CA ALA A 35 -11.74 -30.04 25.53
C ALA A 35 -10.24 -30.30 25.25
N LEU A 36 -9.52 -29.28 24.80
CA LEU A 36 -8.06 -29.21 24.76
C LEU A 36 -7.66 -27.86 25.36
N ASP A 37 -6.76 -27.88 26.34
CA ASP A 37 -6.19 -26.68 26.95
C ASP A 37 -4.68 -26.84 27.09
N LEU A 38 -3.94 -25.80 26.72
CA LEU A 38 -2.48 -25.80 26.68
C LEU A 38 -1.95 -24.63 27.52
N GLU A 39 -1.41 -24.94 28.69
CA GLU A 39 -0.83 -23.96 29.60
C GLU A 39 0.69 -24.08 29.58
N SER A 40 1.38 -23.05 29.10
CA SER A 40 2.85 -22.95 29.14
C SER A 40 3.30 -21.50 29.25
N THR A 41 4.37 -21.26 29.98
CA THR A 41 4.97 -19.92 30.16
C THR A 41 6.17 -19.67 29.25
N ASN A 42 6.72 -20.70 28.61
CA ASN A 42 7.98 -20.63 27.84
C ASN A 42 7.97 -21.44 26.53
N GLU A 43 6.91 -22.19 26.24
CA GLU A 43 6.73 -22.95 25.01
C GLU A 43 5.50 -22.47 24.25
N GLY A 44 5.50 -22.63 22.92
CA GLY A 44 4.38 -22.26 22.07
C GLY A 44 3.68 -23.48 21.46
N PHE A 45 2.49 -23.25 20.89
CA PHE A 45 1.78 -24.25 20.10
C PHE A 45 2.16 -24.16 18.62
N VAL A 46 2.65 -25.26 18.05
CA VAL A 46 2.93 -25.35 16.60
C VAL A 46 1.72 -25.98 15.91
N PHE A 47 0.96 -25.17 15.18
CA PHE A 47 -0.11 -25.67 14.31
C PHE A 47 0.44 -26.65 13.27
N PRO A 48 -0.36 -27.65 12.84
CA PRO A 48 -0.02 -28.47 11.68
C PRO A 48 0.30 -27.59 10.47
N ARG A 49 1.40 -27.88 9.78
CA ARG A 49 1.87 -27.10 8.64
C ARG A 49 1.39 -27.73 7.34
N ALA A 50 0.83 -26.92 6.44
CA ALA A 50 0.47 -27.37 5.11
C ALA A 50 0.81 -26.29 4.07
N ALA A 51 1.11 -26.71 2.85
CA ALA A 51 1.26 -25.81 1.72
C ALA A 51 -0.08 -25.74 0.97
N LEU A 52 -0.90 -24.73 1.27
CA LEU A 52 -2.15 -24.52 0.56
C LEU A 52 -1.88 -24.02 -0.86
N THR A 53 -2.79 -24.30 -1.79
CA THR A 53 -2.70 -23.84 -3.18
C THR A 53 -3.69 -22.73 -3.51
N SER A 54 -4.74 -22.59 -2.70
CA SER A 54 -5.82 -21.62 -2.86
C SER A 54 -6.63 -21.56 -1.58
N VAL A 55 -7.20 -20.40 -1.25
CA VAL A 55 -8.15 -20.30 -0.13
C VAL A 55 -9.40 -21.15 -0.37
N LEU A 56 -9.76 -21.48 -1.60
CA LEU A 56 -10.99 -22.25 -1.90
C LEU A 56 -10.80 -23.78 -1.89
N VAL A 57 -9.57 -24.26 -1.70
CA VAL A 57 -9.24 -25.69 -1.82
C VAL A 57 -8.81 -26.25 -0.47
N ALA A 58 -9.58 -27.19 0.07
CA ALA A 58 -9.28 -27.84 1.35
C ALA A 58 -7.96 -28.64 1.31
N ALA A 59 -7.66 -29.28 0.18
CA ALA A 59 -6.40 -30.01 -0.01
C ALA A 59 -5.18 -29.07 0.13
N PRO A 60 -4.05 -29.55 0.68
CA PRO A 60 -3.73 -30.94 0.98
C PRO A 60 -4.24 -31.44 2.35
N VAL A 61 -4.95 -30.60 3.11
CA VAL A 61 -5.49 -30.99 4.42
C VAL A 61 -6.72 -31.88 4.22
N VAL A 62 -6.74 -33.03 4.91
CA VAL A 62 -7.80 -34.04 4.76
C VAL A 62 -8.45 -34.35 6.10
N ASN A 63 -9.71 -34.78 6.05
CA ASN A 63 -10.38 -35.35 7.22
C ASN A 63 -9.87 -36.80 7.42
N PRO A 64 -9.29 -37.14 8.59
CA PRO A 64 -8.78 -38.49 8.83
C PRO A 64 -9.86 -39.58 8.81
N ASN A 65 -11.13 -39.21 9.06
CA ASN A 65 -12.26 -40.13 8.99
C ASN A 65 -12.88 -40.21 7.58
N GLY A 66 -12.26 -39.56 6.59
CA GLY A 66 -12.80 -39.41 5.23
C GLY A 66 -13.89 -38.34 5.13
N GLY A 67 -14.41 -38.13 3.91
CA GLY A 67 -15.42 -37.10 3.62
C GLY A 67 -14.87 -35.68 3.59
N ASN A 68 -15.76 -34.70 3.79
CA ASN A 68 -15.40 -33.28 3.75
C ASN A 68 -14.52 -32.89 4.95
N LEU A 69 -13.62 -31.93 4.73
CA LEU A 69 -12.81 -31.34 5.79
C LEU A 69 -13.72 -30.70 6.84
N ALA A 70 -13.47 -30.99 8.12
CA ALA A 70 -14.28 -30.47 9.21
C ALA A 70 -14.13 -28.94 9.33
N ILE A 71 -15.26 -28.24 9.50
CA ILE A 71 -15.28 -26.80 9.80
C ILE A 71 -14.50 -26.54 11.10
N GLY A 72 -13.72 -25.47 11.14
CA GLY A 72 -12.85 -25.12 12.26
C GLY A 72 -11.47 -25.79 12.22
N THR A 73 -11.20 -26.67 11.25
CA THR A 73 -9.84 -27.20 11.03
C THR A 73 -8.86 -26.03 10.86
N THR A 74 -7.83 -25.98 11.70
CA THR A 74 -6.87 -24.86 11.73
C THR A 74 -5.45 -25.34 11.50
N ILE A 75 -4.73 -24.64 10.61
CA ILE A 75 -3.36 -24.97 10.20
C ILE A 75 -2.49 -23.71 10.08
N TYR A 76 -1.18 -23.90 10.02
CA TYR A 76 -0.25 -22.91 9.52
C TYR A 76 0.04 -23.16 8.04
N ASN A 77 -0.42 -22.28 7.16
CA ASN A 77 -0.06 -22.31 5.75
C ASN A 77 1.40 -21.87 5.57
N THR A 78 2.17 -22.62 4.79
CA THR A 78 3.57 -22.30 4.45
C THR A 78 3.74 -21.75 3.03
N ALA A 79 2.71 -21.83 2.20
CA ALA A 79 2.79 -21.42 0.80
C ALA A 79 2.51 -19.92 0.62
N LEU A 80 3.18 -19.32 -0.36
CA LEU A 80 2.80 -18.04 -0.97
C LEU A 80 2.40 -18.32 -2.42
N THR A 81 1.21 -17.91 -2.82
CA THR A 81 0.75 -18.00 -4.21
C THR A 81 0.54 -16.61 -4.80
N ALA A 82 0.63 -16.51 -6.12
CA ALA A 82 0.50 -15.27 -6.90
C ALA A 82 -0.44 -15.46 -8.12
N ASN A 83 -1.51 -16.24 -7.93
CA ASN A 83 -2.51 -16.61 -8.93
C ASN A 83 -3.73 -15.68 -8.92
N GLY A 84 -3.78 -14.67 -8.04
CA GLY A 84 -4.83 -13.66 -7.98
C GLY A 84 -5.79 -13.82 -6.79
N ALA A 85 -7.10 -13.76 -7.06
CA ALA A 85 -8.11 -13.51 -6.03
C ALA A 85 -8.19 -14.55 -4.90
N ASN A 86 -7.68 -15.76 -5.14
CA ASN A 86 -7.74 -16.87 -4.19
C ASN A 86 -6.39 -17.18 -3.54
N ASP A 87 -5.46 -16.23 -3.61
CA ASP A 87 -4.11 -16.45 -3.13
C ASP A 87 -4.02 -16.67 -1.63
N VAL A 88 -3.10 -17.56 -1.27
CA VAL A 88 -2.68 -17.81 0.10
C VAL A 88 -1.32 -17.17 0.34
N SER A 89 -1.12 -16.76 1.58
CA SER A 89 0.16 -16.27 2.10
C SER A 89 0.49 -17.00 3.40
N PRO A 90 1.77 -17.09 3.80
CA PRO A 90 2.14 -17.77 5.04
C PRO A 90 1.42 -17.20 6.25
N GLY A 91 0.87 -18.08 7.10
CA GLY A 91 0.13 -17.67 8.30
C GLY A 91 -0.92 -18.69 8.73
N ILE A 92 -1.67 -18.37 9.79
CA ILE A 92 -2.70 -19.27 10.34
C ILE A 92 -3.99 -19.14 9.53
N TYR A 93 -4.59 -20.28 9.17
CA TYR A 93 -5.88 -20.36 8.48
C TYR A 93 -6.79 -21.34 9.18
N SER A 94 -8.09 -21.03 9.19
CA SER A 94 -9.17 -21.91 9.65
C SER A 94 -10.17 -22.15 8.53
N TRP A 95 -10.57 -23.41 8.35
CA TRP A 95 -11.55 -23.80 7.33
C TRP A 95 -12.97 -23.44 7.77
N ASP A 96 -13.72 -22.67 6.98
CA ASP A 96 -15.10 -22.30 7.29
C ASP A 96 -16.16 -23.28 6.74
N GLY A 97 -15.72 -24.31 5.99
CA GLY A 97 -16.59 -25.24 5.26
C GLY A 97 -16.53 -25.06 3.76
N THR A 98 -16.11 -23.89 3.29
CA THR A 98 -16.05 -23.50 1.87
C THR A 98 -14.69 -22.91 1.47
N LYS A 99 -14.02 -22.21 2.38
CA LYS A 99 -12.72 -21.59 2.15
C LYS A 99 -11.90 -21.50 3.44
N TRP A 100 -10.60 -21.33 3.26
CA TRP A 100 -9.64 -21.00 4.29
C TRP A 100 -9.73 -19.53 4.65
N ILE A 101 -10.01 -19.25 5.91
CA ILE A 101 -10.07 -17.90 6.47
C ILE A 101 -8.76 -17.63 7.22
N THR A 102 -8.06 -16.59 6.80
CA THR A 102 -6.88 -16.09 7.52
C THR A 102 -7.25 -15.66 8.93
N GLN A 103 -6.47 -16.09 9.93
CA GLN A 103 -6.62 -15.70 11.33
C GLN A 103 -5.60 -14.63 11.75
N HIS A 104 -5.18 -13.80 10.78
CA HIS A 104 -4.31 -12.64 11.01
C HIS A 104 -4.68 -11.49 10.07
N LEU A 105 -4.42 -10.26 10.51
CA LEU A 105 -4.57 -9.07 9.68
C LEU A 105 -3.57 -9.11 8.52
N ARG A 106 -4.08 -8.86 7.31
CA ARG A 106 -3.25 -8.70 6.11
C ARG A 106 -3.12 -7.21 5.86
N GLU A 107 -1.97 -6.67 6.22
CA GLU A 107 -1.63 -5.27 6.03
C GLU A 107 -0.35 -5.17 5.23
N ASP A 108 -0.36 -4.29 4.24
CA ASP A 108 0.84 -3.88 3.52
C ASP A 108 0.71 -2.39 3.21
N TYR A 109 1.73 -1.64 3.61
CA TYR A 109 1.80 -0.19 3.43
C TYR A 109 3.23 0.21 3.16
N ARG A 110 3.40 1.07 2.15
CA ARG A 110 4.71 1.67 1.87
C ARG A 110 4.57 3.05 1.29
N ARG A 111 5.30 4.00 1.88
CA ARG A 111 5.43 5.37 1.41
C ARG A 111 6.82 5.62 0.85
N TYR A 112 6.87 6.21 -0.34
CA TYR A 112 8.07 6.74 -0.96
C TYR A 112 7.91 8.26 -1.00
N ALA A 113 8.89 8.97 -0.46
CA ALA A 113 8.88 10.43 -0.41
C ALA A 113 10.05 10.99 -1.22
N GLN A 114 9.84 12.17 -1.80
CA GLN A 114 10.90 12.97 -2.38
C GLN A 114 12.03 13.17 -1.37
N THR A 115 13.27 13.09 -1.84
CA THR A 115 14.46 13.36 -1.04
C THR A 115 15.06 14.72 -1.41
N GLY A 116 15.81 15.32 -0.49
CA GLY A 116 16.44 16.64 -0.69
C GLY A 116 15.52 17.84 -0.43
N GLY A 117 14.20 17.71 -0.65
CA GLY A 117 13.23 18.79 -0.48
C GLY A 117 13.48 19.97 -1.44
N CYS A 118 12.45 20.77 -1.71
CA CYS A 118 12.58 22.04 -2.43
C CYS A 118 13.42 21.94 -3.74
N GLN A 119 13.14 20.92 -4.55
CA GLN A 119 13.83 20.72 -5.83
C GLN A 119 13.48 21.85 -6.79
N ARG A 120 14.48 22.41 -7.50
CA ARG A 120 14.24 23.41 -8.55
C ARG A 120 13.80 22.73 -9.84
N THR A 121 12.81 23.30 -10.54
CA THR A 121 12.31 22.84 -11.85
C THR A 121 12.27 24.01 -12.83
N THR A 122 12.68 23.81 -14.08
CA THR A 122 12.69 24.88 -15.08
C THR A 122 11.32 25.03 -15.75
N ILE A 123 11.01 26.27 -16.16
CA ILE A 123 9.90 26.53 -17.07
C ILE A 123 10.36 26.18 -18.49
N ARG A 124 9.67 25.24 -19.14
CA ARG A 124 9.99 24.72 -20.47
C ARG A 124 8.85 25.00 -21.44
N GLU A 125 8.70 26.25 -21.85
CA GLU A 125 7.74 26.66 -22.89
C GLU A 125 8.20 26.26 -24.31
N THR A 126 8.73 25.05 -24.47
CA THR A 126 9.20 24.54 -25.77
C THR A 126 8.05 23.93 -26.59
N THR A 127 6.97 23.53 -25.92
CA THR A 127 5.76 22.95 -26.51
C THR A 127 4.50 23.57 -25.93
N GLY A 128 3.43 23.66 -26.72
CA GLY A 128 2.16 24.24 -26.27
C GLY A 128 1.42 23.45 -25.17
N ASN A 129 1.93 22.27 -24.79
CA ASN A 129 1.45 21.45 -23.69
C ASN A 129 2.64 20.94 -22.87
N PRO A 130 2.43 20.54 -21.59
CA PRO A 130 3.46 19.84 -20.84
C PRO A 130 3.96 18.59 -21.59
N ASN A 131 5.26 18.30 -21.56
CA ASN A 131 5.83 17.18 -22.31
C ASN A 131 6.37 16.09 -21.37
N PRO A 132 5.79 14.87 -21.35
CA PRO A 132 6.25 13.76 -20.52
C PRO A 132 7.62 13.19 -20.94
N ASN A 133 8.15 13.59 -22.10
CA ASN A 133 9.48 13.21 -22.58
C ASN A 133 10.57 14.25 -22.28
N ASP A 134 10.21 15.41 -21.73
CA ASP A 134 11.13 16.49 -21.35
C ASP A 134 10.80 16.94 -19.92
N VAL A 135 11.40 16.27 -18.94
CA VAL A 135 10.93 16.33 -17.55
C VAL A 135 12.07 16.52 -16.56
N ASP A 136 11.76 17.17 -15.45
CA ASP A 136 12.53 17.06 -14.22
C ASP A 136 12.00 15.88 -13.40
N VAL A 137 12.84 14.89 -13.17
CA VAL A 137 12.47 13.75 -12.31
C VAL A 137 12.47 14.19 -10.86
N VAL A 138 11.42 13.87 -10.12
CA VAL A 138 11.33 14.20 -8.70
C VAL A 138 12.35 13.38 -7.92
N THR A 139 13.26 14.08 -7.25
CA THR A 139 14.42 13.51 -6.56
C THR A 139 13.96 12.49 -5.51
N GLY A 140 14.54 11.29 -5.52
CA GLY A 140 14.13 10.18 -4.64
C GLY A 140 12.94 9.37 -5.15
N LEU A 141 12.24 9.81 -6.19
CA LEU A 141 11.08 9.13 -6.79
C LEU A 141 11.34 8.71 -8.24
N SER A 142 12.59 8.38 -8.57
CA SER A 142 13.00 7.85 -9.87
C SER A 142 13.16 6.33 -9.82
N SER A 143 12.49 5.59 -10.71
CA SER A 143 12.62 4.14 -10.87
C SER A 143 12.49 3.37 -9.56
N GLN A 144 11.61 3.82 -8.66
CA GLN A 144 11.35 3.18 -7.39
C GLN A 144 10.61 1.87 -7.61
N VAL A 145 10.91 0.86 -6.81
CA VAL A 145 10.29 -0.47 -6.93
C VAL A 145 9.43 -0.76 -5.70
N PHE A 146 8.15 -1.02 -5.93
CA PHE A 146 7.23 -1.58 -4.95
C PHE A 146 7.00 -3.07 -5.22
N THR A 147 7.10 -3.89 -4.18
CA THR A 147 6.87 -5.33 -4.22
C THR A 147 5.78 -5.67 -3.20
N PRO A 148 4.54 -5.96 -3.63
CA PRO A 148 3.42 -6.22 -2.74
C PRO A 148 3.67 -7.47 -1.90
N LYS A 149 3.35 -7.42 -0.60
CA LYS A 149 3.36 -8.59 0.28
C LYS A 149 2.20 -9.54 -0.03
N TYR A 150 1.09 -8.99 -0.53
CA TYR A 150 -0.16 -9.69 -0.73
C TYR A 150 -0.75 -9.38 -2.11
N SER A 151 -1.32 -10.39 -2.77
CA SER A 151 -2.15 -10.17 -3.95
C SER A 151 -3.47 -9.52 -3.53
N GLY A 152 -3.93 -8.54 -4.30
CA GLY A 152 -5.21 -7.86 -4.07
C GLY A 152 -5.21 -6.42 -4.55
N ARG A 153 -6.23 -5.67 -4.15
CA ARG A 153 -6.43 -4.28 -4.54
C ARG A 153 -5.58 -3.37 -3.64
N TYR A 154 -4.79 -2.50 -4.26
CA TYR A 154 -4.03 -1.45 -3.59
C TYR A 154 -4.60 -0.08 -3.94
N ARG A 155 -4.66 0.80 -2.94
CA ARG A 155 -4.73 2.25 -3.15
C ARG A 155 -3.31 2.75 -3.40
N ILE A 156 -3.10 3.42 -4.53
CA ILE A 156 -1.84 4.08 -4.88
C ILE A 156 -2.14 5.58 -4.89
N GLU A 157 -1.62 6.31 -3.92
CA GLU A 157 -1.87 7.73 -3.74
C GLU A 157 -0.61 8.51 -4.12
N VAL A 158 -0.75 9.40 -5.10
CA VAL A 158 0.33 10.25 -5.60
C VAL A 158 0.03 11.68 -5.15
N GLY A 159 0.81 12.18 -4.20
CA GLY A 159 0.73 13.55 -3.71
C GLY A 159 1.85 14.41 -4.29
N THR A 160 1.49 15.55 -4.88
CA THR A 160 2.42 16.49 -5.49
C THR A 160 2.32 17.87 -4.85
N ASN A 161 3.42 18.61 -4.93
CA ASN A 161 3.54 19.97 -4.42
C ASN A 161 4.43 20.76 -5.37
N PHE A 162 3.87 21.80 -5.96
CA PHE A 162 4.58 22.73 -6.82
C PHE A 162 4.34 24.17 -6.38
N SER A 163 5.41 24.94 -6.24
CA SER A 163 5.34 26.39 -6.13
C SER A 163 6.05 27.01 -7.32
N ALA A 164 5.58 28.17 -7.75
CA ALA A 164 6.21 28.96 -8.78
C ALA A 164 7.59 29.50 -8.30
N GLY A 165 8.33 30.17 -9.19
CA GLY A 165 9.57 30.87 -8.85
C GLY A 165 9.38 32.36 -8.64
N ALA A 166 10.46 33.08 -8.36
CA ALA A 166 10.46 34.54 -8.32
C ALA A 166 10.09 35.15 -9.68
N ILE A 167 9.32 36.23 -9.66
CA ILE A 167 8.96 37.01 -10.84
C ILE A 167 9.70 38.35 -10.84
N GLU A 168 9.88 38.90 -12.03
CA GLU A 168 10.31 40.29 -12.21
C GLU A 168 9.18 41.24 -11.81
N ASP A 169 9.51 42.44 -11.33
CA ASP A 169 8.51 43.49 -11.16
C ASP A 169 8.25 44.17 -12.51
N PHE A 170 7.09 43.91 -13.10
CA PHE A 170 6.71 44.39 -14.43
C PHE A 170 5.55 45.39 -14.42
N THR A 171 5.00 45.71 -13.25
CA THR A 171 4.01 46.78 -13.05
C THR A 171 4.67 48.05 -12.49
N SER A 172 3.96 49.17 -12.51
CA SER A 172 4.51 50.47 -12.05
C SER A 172 3.70 51.04 -10.89
N GLN A 173 4.32 51.91 -10.08
CA GLN A 173 3.62 52.57 -8.95
C GLN A 173 3.07 51.53 -7.97
N ASP A 174 1.90 51.78 -7.38
CA ASP A 174 1.30 50.96 -6.32
C ASP A 174 0.64 49.67 -6.85
N GLU A 175 0.93 49.27 -8.10
CA GLU A 175 0.41 48.05 -8.72
C GLU A 175 1.17 46.81 -8.25
N ILE A 176 0.50 45.66 -8.27
CA ILE A 176 1.10 44.37 -7.89
C ILE A 176 1.34 43.57 -9.16
N SER A 177 2.60 43.20 -9.41
CA SER A 177 2.96 42.23 -10.43
C SER A 177 2.47 40.86 -9.98
N LEU A 178 1.72 40.16 -10.83
CA LEU A 178 1.23 38.80 -10.59
C LEU A 178 1.41 37.96 -11.84
N ALA A 179 2.14 36.86 -11.73
CA ALA A 179 2.28 35.89 -12.82
C ALA A 179 1.93 34.48 -12.35
N THR A 180 1.51 33.66 -13.31
CA THR A 180 1.19 32.24 -13.10
C THR A 180 2.21 31.38 -13.83
N SER A 181 2.47 30.21 -13.27
CA SER A 181 3.19 29.14 -13.93
C SER A 181 2.42 27.85 -13.81
N GLU A 182 2.21 27.18 -14.94
CA GLU A 182 1.40 25.97 -15.07
C GLU A 182 2.18 24.85 -15.75
N GLY A 183 1.75 23.63 -15.47
CA GLY A 183 2.36 22.43 -16.02
C GLY A 183 1.66 21.16 -15.60
N SER A 184 2.41 20.06 -15.56
CA SER A 184 1.93 18.79 -15.05
C SER A 184 3.02 18.00 -14.35
N PHE A 185 2.62 17.23 -13.34
CA PHE A 185 3.37 16.07 -12.91
C PHE A 185 2.94 14.85 -13.72
N PHE A 186 3.87 13.90 -13.86
CA PHE A 186 3.68 12.65 -14.55
C PHE A 186 4.03 11.50 -13.62
N PHE A 187 3.03 10.67 -13.32
CA PHE A 187 3.22 9.42 -12.60
C PHE A 187 3.25 8.25 -13.59
N ALA A 188 4.43 7.69 -13.84
CA ALA A 188 4.60 6.49 -14.64
C ALA A 188 4.73 5.27 -13.73
N MET A 189 4.03 4.18 -14.05
CA MET A 189 4.14 2.92 -13.31
C MET A 189 3.94 1.73 -14.22
N ASN A 190 4.82 0.74 -14.13
CA ASN A 190 4.75 -0.48 -14.92
C ASN A 190 5.01 -1.73 -14.05
N GLY A 191 4.26 -2.79 -14.33
CA GLY A 191 4.48 -4.13 -13.78
C GLY A 191 3.46 -5.11 -14.33
N THR A 192 3.44 -6.33 -13.79
CA THR A 192 2.49 -7.37 -14.25
C THR A 192 1.05 -6.88 -14.11
N GLY A 193 0.36 -6.72 -15.25
CA GLY A 193 -1.04 -6.29 -15.32
C GLY A 193 -1.28 -4.79 -15.06
N VAL A 194 -0.23 -3.98 -14.91
CA VAL A 194 -0.33 -2.54 -14.65
C VAL A 194 0.56 -1.76 -15.62
N ASN A 195 -0.05 -0.82 -16.34
CA ASN A 195 0.67 0.17 -17.14
C ASN A 195 -0.02 1.53 -16.97
N ILE A 196 0.67 2.48 -16.38
CA ILE A 196 0.33 3.91 -16.33
C ILE A 196 1.45 4.61 -17.10
N ASP A 197 1.11 5.12 -18.28
CA ASP A 197 2.08 5.63 -19.23
C ASP A 197 1.75 7.07 -19.65
N PRO A 198 2.42 8.06 -19.04
CA PRO A 198 2.21 9.48 -19.36
C PRO A 198 2.55 9.83 -20.80
N THR A 199 3.34 9.01 -21.51
CA THR A 199 3.71 9.22 -22.92
C THR A 199 2.65 8.72 -23.90
N SER A 200 1.56 8.14 -23.39
CA SER A 200 0.37 7.78 -24.15
C SER A 200 -0.21 8.99 -24.92
N THR A 201 -1.02 8.70 -25.94
CA THR A 201 -1.71 9.73 -26.73
C THR A 201 -2.89 10.39 -26.00
N THR A 202 -3.17 9.99 -24.76
CA THR A 202 -4.28 10.51 -23.94
C THR A 202 -3.76 11.28 -22.73
N PHE A 203 -4.18 12.54 -22.62
CA PHE A 203 -3.77 13.47 -21.56
C PHE A 203 -4.76 13.41 -20.39
N ASP A 204 -4.72 12.33 -19.61
CA ASP A 204 -5.60 12.16 -18.46
C ASP A 204 -4.88 11.57 -17.24
N TYR A 205 -5.55 11.69 -16.09
CA TYR A 205 -5.01 11.17 -14.83
C TYR A 205 -4.84 9.65 -14.85
N GLN A 206 -5.60 8.90 -15.66
CA GLN A 206 -5.46 7.44 -15.77
C GLN A 206 -4.14 7.05 -16.42
N GLN A 207 -3.63 7.90 -17.31
CA GLN A 207 -2.30 7.81 -17.92
C GLN A 207 -1.21 8.52 -17.10
N GLY A 208 -1.52 9.04 -15.91
CA GLY A 208 -0.51 9.61 -15.01
C GLY A 208 -0.37 11.12 -15.07
N TRP A 209 -1.24 11.83 -15.79
CA TRP A 209 -1.20 13.30 -15.85
C TRP A 209 -1.84 13.95 -14.63
N ILE A 210 -1.11 14.85 -13.99
CA ILE A 210 -1.56 15.57 -12.80
C ILE A 210 -1.29 17.05 -13.03
N TYR A 211 -2.33 17.82 -13.36
CA TYR A 211 -2.22 19.26 -13.59
C TYR A 211 -1.67 19.98 -12.36
N THR A 212 -0.85 21.00 -12.59
CA THR A 212 -0.40 21.90 -11.53
C THR A 212 -0.31 23.34 -12.02
N HIS A 213 -0.54 24.28 -11.12
CA HIS A 213 -0.28 25.70 -11.33
C HIS A 213 0.25 26.34 -10.05
N SER A 214 0.82 27.52 -10.13
CA SER A 214 1.13 28.34 -8.96
C SER A 214 1.28 29.79 -9.38
N TYR A 215 1.01 30.69 -8.44
CA TYR A 215 1.15 32.13 -8.65
C TYR A 215 2.37 32.66 -7.89
N SER A 216 2.93 33.74 -8.41
CA SER A 216 3.91 34.56 -7.72
C SER A 216 3.52 36.02 -7.80
N VAL A 217 3.84 36.78 -6.75
CA VAL A 217 3.59 38.22 -6.66
C VAL A 217 4.85 38.97 -6.29
N HIS A 218 4.98 40.19 -6.84
CA HIS A 218 6.06 41.12 -6.54
C HIS A 218 5.52 42.56 -6.52
N ASN A 219 5.87 43.32 -5.48
CA ASN A 219 5.73 44.77 -5.44
C ASN A 219 6.93 45.38 -4.72
N SER A 220 7.66 46.25 -5.43
CA SER A 220 8.88 46.89 -4.94
C SER A 220 8.68 48.24 -4.24
N ILE A 221 7.44 48.77 -4.18
CA ILE A 221 7.13 50.07 -3.56
C ILE A 221 6.89 49.95 -2.06
N GLU A 222 6.29 48.85 -1.62
CA GLU A 222 6.07 48.58 -0.20
C GLU A 222 7.39 48.39 0.56
N SER A 223 7.41 48.71 1.85
CA SER A 223 8.57 48.54 2.73
C SER A 223 8.23 47.67 3.94
N PRO A 224 8.71 46.41 4.00
CA PRO A 224 9.54 45.72 3.00
C PRO A 224 8.79 45.42 1.70
N ALA A 225 9.53 45.14 0.62
CA ALA A 225 8.94 44.70 -0.64
C ALA A 225 8.05 43.48 -0.39
N LEU A 226 6.89 43.44 -1.05
CA LEU A 226 5.98 42.32 -0.98
C LEU A 226 6.36 41.32 -2.07
N GLU A 227 7.00 40.23 -1.65
CA GLU A 227 7.34 39.11 -2.52
C GLU A 227 6.73 37.83 -1.95
N ASP A 228 5.95 37.13 -2.77
CA ASP A 228 5.53 35.76 -2.46
C ASP A 228 5.65 34.90 -3.72
N ASN A 229 6.56 33.94 -3.67
CA ASN A 229 6.98 33.12 -4.78
C ASN A 229 7.16 31.65 -4.36
N THR A 230 6.58 31.26 -3.23
CA THR A 230 6.65 29.89 -2.72
C THR A 230 5.29 29.31 -2.37
N VAL A 231 4.18 30.02 -2.69
CA VAL A 231 2.82 29.52 -2.51
C VAL A 231 2.65 28.16 -3.23
N PRO A 232 2.44 27.06 -2.51
CA PRO A 232 2.34 25.75 -3.14
C PRO A 232 0.93 25.47 -3.65
N HIS A 233 0.86 24.80 -4.79
CA HIS A 233 -0.31 24.05 -5.22
C HIS A 233 -0.11 22.56 -4.90
N PHE A 234 -1.04 22.05 -4.11
CA PHE A 234 -1.10 20.65 -3.74
C PHE A 234 -2.11 19.93 -4.62
N ALA A 235 -1.70 18.82 -5.23
CA ALA A 235 -2.59 17.93 -5.94
C ALA A 235 -2.39 16.49 -5.47
N THR A 236 -3.49 15.73 -5.46
CA THR A 236 -3.48 14.30 -5.14
C THR A 236 -4.26 13.54 -6.18
N VAL A 237 -3.66 12.48 -6.72
CA VAL A 237 -4.36 11.50 -7.57
C VAL A 237 -4.28 10.13 -6.92
N VAL A 238 -5.39 9.39 -7.00
CA VAL A 238 -5.52 8.06 -6.43
C VAL A 238 -5.80 7.04 -7.52
N TYR A 239 -5.01 5.97 -7.57
CA TYR A 239 -5.25 4.80 -8.39
C TYR A 239 -5.68 3.64 -7.52
N TYR A 240 -6.58 2.82 -8.06
CA TYR A 240 -6.89 1.52 -7.52
C TYR A 240 -6.44 0.46 -8.50
N LYS A 241 -5.40 -0.30 -8.15
CA LYS A 241 -4.82 -1.34 -9.00
C LYS A 241 -4.80 -2.66 -8.27
N TYR A 242 -5.04 -3.74 -9.02
CA TYR A 242 -4.82 -5.09 -8.51
C TYR A 242 -3.34 -5.44 -8.71
N LEU A 243 -2.63 -5.72 -7.62
CA LEU A 243 -1.22 -6.08 -7.64
C LEU A 243 -1.03 -7.52 -7.17
N LEU A 244 0.00 -8.19 -7.69
CA LEU A 244 0.34 -9.58 -7.35
C LEU A 244 1.44 -9.64 -6.29
N ALA A 245 1.28 -10.52 -5.30
CA ALA A 245 2.28 -10.73 -4.26
C ALA A 245 3.65 -11.11 -4.86
N GLY A 246 4.72 -10.47 -4.39
CA GLY A 246 6.10 -10.77 -4.80
C GLY A 246 6.49 -10.28 -6.20
N HIS A 247 5.57 -9.71 -6.98
CA HIS A 247 5.89 -9.09 -8.27
C HIS A 247 6.39 -7.65 -8.07
N ASN A 248 7.40 -7.26 -8.86
CA ASN A 248 7.92 -5.90 -8.83
C ASN A 248 7.10 -4.97 -9.70
N TYR A 249 6.81 -3.79 -9.17
CA TYR A 249 6.19 -2.68 -9.89
C TYR A 249 7.11 -1.47 -9.78
N THR A 250 7.60 -1.01 -10.93
CA THR A 250 8.52 0.12 -11.00
C THR A 250 7.74 1.38 -11.33
N PHE A 251 8.04 2.49 -10.63
CA PHE A 251 7.40 3.76 -10.88
C PHE A 251 8.39 4.94 -10.84
N THR A 252 8.01 6.02 -11.51
CA THR A 252 8.71 7.30 -11.50
C THR A 252 7.70 8.43 -11.38
N LEU A 253 8.02 9.44 -10.57
CA LEU A 253 7.32 10.73 -10.56
C LEU A 253 8.22 11.79 -11.18
N SER A 254 7.70 12.53 -12.16
CA SER A 254 8.40 13.63 -12.81
C SER A 254 7.49 14.84 -13.02
N ASN A 255 8.05 15.95 -13.48
CA ASN A 255 7.36 17.22 -13.68
C ASN A 255 7.84 17.91 -14.96
N ASN A 256 6.92 18.61 -15.61
CA ASN A 256 7.23 19.58 -16.66
C ASN A 256 6.31 20.80 -16.48
N ILE A 257 6.93 21.97 -16.37
CA ILE A 257 6.26 23.27 -16.36
C ILE A 257 6.41 23.88 -17.74
N ASN A 258 5.34 24.46 -18.29
CA ASN A 258 5.31 24.89 -19.68
C ASN A 258 4.63 26.25 -19.90
N THR A 259 4.42 27.03 -18.84
CA THR A 259 3.90 28.41 -18.94
C THR A 259 4.52 29.34 -17.87
N GLY A 260 4.49 30.63 -18.16
CA GLY A 260 4.91 31.73 -17.30
C GLY A 260 6.24 32.41 -17.69
N ASN A 261 7.07 31.86 -18.58
CA ASN A 261 8.50 32.21 -18.68
C ASN A 261 8.79 33.73 -18.73
N ASP A 262 8.03 34.50 -19.51
CA ASP A 262 8.30 35.92 -19.79
C ASP A 262 8.30 36.82 -18.54
N TYR A 263 7.69 36.38 -17.44
CA TYR A 263 7.56 37.16 -16.21
C TYR A 263 8.45 36.68 -15.08
N PHE A 264 9.11 35.52 -15.24
CA PHE A 264 9.92 34.92 -14.18
C PHE A 264 11.37 35.36 -14.29
N VAL A 265 12.05 35.48 -13.15
CA VAL A 265 13.47 35.85 -13.11
C VAL A 265 14.28 34.86 -13.96
N ASN A 266 15.12 35.38 -14.85
CA ASN A 266 15.86 34.57 -15.84
C ASN A 266 14.97 33.62 -16.65
N ASN A 267 13.77 34.05 -17.01
CA ASN A 267 12.75 33.27 -17.73
C ASN A 267 12.32 31.96 -17.03
N GLY A 268 12.63 31.80 -15.75
CA GLY A 268 12.43 30.52 -15.05
C GLY A 268 13.43 29.42 -15.40
N ASP A 269 14.51 29.74 -16.11
CA ASP A 269 15.54 28.77 -16.53
C ASP A 269 16.58 28.51 -15.42
N SER A 270 16.81 29.47 -14.53
CA SER A 270 17.86 29.39 -13.51
C SER A 270 17.63 30.30 -12.31
N GLY A 271 18.42 30.07 -11.25
CA GLY A 271 18.45 30.96 -10.09
C GLY A 271 17.14 30.90 -9.31
N THR A 272 16.59 32.06 -8.92
CA THR A 272 15.36 32.20 -8.11
C THR A 272 14.06 32.12 -8.93
N GLY A 273 14.11 32.29 -10.26
CA GLY A 273 12.92 32.19 -11.11
C GLY A 273 12.46 30.77 -11.42
N GLN A 274 13.29 29.75 -11.20
CA GLN A 274 12.84 28.34 -11.32
C GLN A 274 11.68 28.06 -10.35
N GLY A 275 10.83 27.11 -10.71
CA GLY A 275 9.80 26.60 -9.79
C GLY A 275 10.40 25.73 -8.69
N HIS A 276 9.59 25.40 -7.71
CA HIS A 276 9.92 24.54 -6.59
C HIS A 276 9.04 23.29 -6.58
N ILE A 277 9.64 22.13 -6.36
CA ILE A 277 8.94 20.86 -6.14
C ILE A 277 9.18 20.44 -4.69
N GLY A 278 8.10 20.28 -3.94
CA GLY A 278 8.14 19.86 -2.53
C GLY A 278 8.84 20.86 -1.61
N HIS A 279 8.51 22.15 -1.73
CA HIS A 279 9.01 23.23 -0.86
C HIS A 279 8.59 23.02 0.61
N ASP A 280 7.27 22.92 0.87
CA ASP A 280 6.73 22.76 2.23
C ASP A 280 6.53 21.29 2.63
N GLN A 281 6.03 20.50 1.70
CA GLN A 281 5.75 19.07 1.88
C GLN A 281 6.33 18.31 0.69
N PRO A 282 7.14 17.26 0.92
CA PRO A 282 7.70 16.48 -0.15
C PRO A 282 6.61 15.79 -0.97
N CYS A 283 6.80 15.75 -2.29
CA CYS A 283 6.02 14.89 -3.16
C CYS A 283 6.16 13.43 -2.73
N SER A 284 5.19 12.59 -3.07
CA SER A 284 5.19 11.21 -2.60
C SER A 284 4.26 10.26 -3.32
N VAL A 285 4.56 8.97 -3.17
CA VAL A 285 3.74 7.86 -3.65
C VAL A 285 3.53 6.87 -2.51
N GLU A 286 2.28 6.63 -2.15
CA GLU A 286 1.89 5.70 -1.09
C GLU A 286 1.12 4.51 -1.64
N PHE A 287 1.49 3.32 -1.19
CA PHE A 287 0.80 2.07 -1.47
C PHE A 287 0.11 1.60 -0.19
N THR A 288 -1.19 1.34 -0.26
CA THR A 288 -1.96 0.77 0.85
C THR A 288 -2.77 -0.43 0.36
N TYR A 289 -2.58 -1.58 0.98
CA TYR A 289 -3.38 -2.77 0.71
C TYR A 289 -4.81 -2.60 1.23
N LEU A 290 -5.80 -2.95 0.39
CA LEU A 290 -7.23 -2.84 0.73
C LEU A 290 -7.91 -4.19 0.90
N GLY A 291 -7.24 -5.30 0.59
CA GLY A 291 -7.83 -6.62 0.57
C GLY A 291 -8.06 -7.18 -0.84
N LEU A 292 -8.77 -8.31 -0.86
CA LEU A 292 -9.17 -9.04 -2.06
C LEU A 292 -10.56 -8.60 -2.54
#